data_AF-E3ZUD9-F1
#
_entry.id   AF-E3ZUD9-F1
#
_cell.length_a   1.000
_cell.length_b   1.000
_cell.length_c   1.000
_cell.angle_alpha   90.00
_cell.angle_beta   90.00
_cell.angle_gamma   90.00
#
_symmetry.space_group_name_H-M   'P 1'
#
loop_
_entity.id
_entity.type
_entity.pdbx_description
1 polymer ?
#
loop_
_entity_poly.entity_id
_entity_poly.type
_entity_poly.pdbx_seq_one_letter_code
_entity_poly.pdbx_strand_id
1 'polypeptide(L)' 'EDELINAREEAIKEMEQRAQDIGANAVIGVDIDYEVLGADNGMLMVTASGTAVVIEAQDY' A
#
# COMPACT_ATOMS: atom_id res chain seq x y z
N GLU A 1 1.58 -16.36 10.26
CA GLU A 1 1.13 -14.96 10.31
C GLU A 1 2.17 -14.01 9.70
N ASP A 2 3.45 -14.27 9.95
CA ASP A 2 4.57 -13.46 9.42
C ASP A 2 4.55 -13.22 7.90
N GLU A 3 4.18 -14.22 7.09
CA GLU A 3 4.11 -14.06 5.62
C GLU A 3 3.06 -13.03 5.18
N LEU A 4 1.93 -12.93 5.89
CA LEU A 4 0.89 -11.95 5.58
C LEU A 4 1.31 -10.54 5.97
N ILE A 5 2.00 -10.43 7.10
CA ILE A 5 2.56 -9.16 7.56
C ILE A 5 3.60 -8.67 6.56
N ASN A 6 4.51 -9.55 6.13
CA ASN A 6 5.54 -9.23 5.15
C ASN A 6 4.93 -8.80 3.80
N ALA A 7 3.97 -9.55 3.26
CA ALA A 7 3.32 -9.20 1.99
C ALA A 7 2.60 -7.85 2.05
N ARG A 8 1.96 -7.54 3.19
CA ARG A 8 1.35 -6.23 3.43
C ARG A 8 2.37 -5.12 3.50
N GLU A 9 3.46 -5.30 4.24
CA GLU A 9 4.52 -4.31 4.37
C GLU A 9 5.20 -4.03 3.01
N GLU A 10 5.41 -5.07 2.20
CA GLU A 10 5.94 -4.92 0.84
C GLU A 10 4.98 -4.12 -0.06
N ALA A 11 3.67 -4.44 -0.05
CA ALA A 11 2.67 -3.72 -0.84
C ALA A 11 2.58 -2.24 -0.46
N ILE A 12 2.61 -1.93 0.84
CA ILE A 12 2.61 -0.55 1.34
C ILE A 12 3.89 0.16 0.90
N LYS A 13 5.05 -0.47 1.07
CA LYS A 13 6.34 0.11 0.70
C LYS A 13 6.46 0.40 -0.79
N GLU A 14 5.93 -0.48 -1.64
CA GLU A 14 5.87 -0.25 -3.08
C GLU A 14 4.97 0.95 -3.41
N MET A 15 3.79 1.05 -2.79
CA MET A 15 2.88 2.19 -2.96
C MET A 15 3.53 3.50 -2.51
N GLU A 16 4.21 3.51 -1.37
CA GLU A 16 4.97 4.67 -0.88
C GLU A 16 6.08 5.08 -1.84
N GLN A 17 6.87 4.12 -2.33
CA GLN A 17 7.95 4.39 -3.29
C GLN A 17 7.40 5.03 -4.57
N ARG A 18 6.30 4.48 -5.11
CA ARG A 18 5.65 5.02 -6.31
C ARG A 18 5.10 6.43 -6.09
N ALA A 19 4.58 6.73 -4.90
CA ALA A 19 4.14 8.07 -4.54
C ALA A 19 5.33 9.04 -4.46
N GLN A 20 6.44 8.62 -3.86
CA GLN A 20 7.67 9.41 -3.78
C GLN A 20 8.26 9.68 -5.17
N ASP A 21 8.25 8.69 -6.06
CA ASP A 21 8.79 8.80 -7.43
C ASP A 21 8.05 9.86 -8.27
N ILE A 22 6.79 10.16 -7.94
CA ILE A 22 5.99 11.22 -8.57
C ILE A 22 5.99 12.54 -7.77
N GLY A 23 6.82 12.65 -6.72
CA GLY A 23 7.00 13.86 -5.93
C GLY A 23 5.94 14.09 -4.84
N ALA A 24 5.12 13.10 -4.52
CA ALA A 24 4.19 13.17 -3.40
C ALA A 24 4.93 13.02 -2.06
N ASN A 25 4.40 13.64 -1.00
CA ASN A 25 4.92 13.52 0.36
C ASN A 25 3.98 12.77 1.32
N ALA A 26 2.80 12.37 0.84
CA ALA A 26 1.86 11.55 1.58
C ALA A 26 0.98 10.72 0.62
N VAL A 27 0.43 9.62 1.13
CA VAL A 27 -0.65 8.87 0.49
C VAL A 27 -1.85 8.88 1.43
N ILE A 28 -3.01 9.32 0.92
CA ILE A 28 -4.26 9.42 1.69
C ILE A 28 -5.32 8.49 1.12
N GLY A 29 -6.31 8.15 1.94
CA GLY A 29 -7.38 7.24 1.55
C GLY A 29 -6.83 5.86 1.19
N VAL A 30 -5.91 5.35 2.02
CA VAL A 30 -5.28 4.04 1.81
C VAL A 30 -6.30 2.93 2.07
N ASP A 31 -6.37 1.98 1.14
CA ASP A 31 -7.13 0.74 1.27
C ASP A 31 -6.23 -0.47 1.02
N ILE A 32 -6.45 -1.55 1.76
CA ILE A 32 -5.66 -2.78 1.68
C ILE A 32 -6.60 -3.98 1.54
N ASP A 33 -6.55 -4.60 0.37
CA ASP A 33 -7.33 -5.77 0.03
C ASP A 33 -6.49 -7.04 0.11
N TYR A 34 -7.11 -8.11 0.61
CA TYR A 34 -6.53 -9.45 0.67
C TYR A 34 -7.42 -10.38 -0.14
N GLU A 35 -6.86 -10.96 -1.21
CA GLU A 35 -7.57 -11.88 -2.07
C GLU A 35 -6.88 -13.24 -2.12
N VAL A 36 -7.67 -14.30 -2.05
CA VAL A 36 -7.15 -15.66 -2.24
C VAL A 36 -7.27 -16.03 -3.71
N LEU A 37 -6.14 -16.28 -4.35
CA LEU A 37 -6.04 -16.66 -5.76
C LEU A 37 -5.92 -18.18 -5.91
N GLY A 38 -6.91 -18.77 -6.59
CA GLY A 38 -6.93 -20.18 -6.98
C GLY A 38 -7.63 -21.09 -5.96
N ALA A 39 -8.34 -22.10 -6.46
CA ALA A 39 -9.14 -23.02 -5.64
C ALA A 39 -8.29 -24.01 -4.81
N ASP A 40 -7.06 -24.32 -5.25
CA ASP A 40 -6.30 -25.45 -4.70
C ASP A 40 -4.96 -25.06 -4.03
N ASN A 41 -4.35 -23.91 -4.36
CA ASN A 41 -3.01 -23.52 -3.88
C ASN A 41 -2.98 -22.34 -2.91
N GLY A 42 -4.14 -21.77 -2.56
CA GLY A 42 -4.27 -20.81 -1.46
C GLY A 42 -3.29 -19.63 -1.50
N MET A 43 -2.88 -19.18 -2.70
CA MET A 43 -1.99 -18.03 -2.82
C MET A 43 -2.75 -16.78 -2.40
N LEU A 44 -2.10 -15.92 -1.62
CA LEU A 44 -2.74 -14.72 -1.10
C LEU A 44 -2.11 -13.50 -1.76
N MET A 45 -2.94 -12.71 -2.43
CA MET A 45 -2.58 -11.43 -3.02
C MET A 45 -2.92 -10.34 -2.01
N VAL A 46 -1.96 -9.45 -1.79
CA VAL A 46 -2.17 -8.23 -1.03
C VAL A 46 -2.10 -7.06 -1.99
N THR A 47 -3.16 -6.25 -2.02
CA THR A 47 -3.24 -5.05 -2.86
C THR A 47 -3.32 -3.84 -1.96
N ALA A 48 -2.42 -2.88 -2.13
CA ALA A 48 -2.49 -1.58 -1.48
C ALA A 48 -2.85 -0.51 -2.52
N SER A 49 -3.82 0.33 -2.20
CA SER A 49 -4.23 1.45 -3.05
C SER A 49 -4.41 2.73 -2.23
N GLY A 50 -4.29 3.89 -2.87
CA GLY A 50 -4.42 5.18 -2.20
C GLY A 50 -4.16 6.35 -3.15
N THR A 51 -4.33 7.57 -2.66
CA THR A 51 -4.12 8.81 -3.43
C THR A 51 -2.85 9.51 -2.98
N ALA A 52 -1.87 9.60 -3.88
CA ALA A 52 -0.63 10.34 -3.65
C ALA A 52 -0.89 11.86 -3.67
N VAL A 53 -0.46 12.58 -2.64
CA VAL A 53 -0.70 14.02 -2.46
C VAL A 53 0.55 14.75 -1.96
N VAL A 54 0.58 16.06 -2.16
CA VAL A 54 1.53 16.96 -1.52
C VAL A 54 0.77 17.80 -0.50
N ILE A 55 1.17 17.70 0.77
CA ILE A 55 0.64 18.52 1.87
C ILE A 55 1.69 19.52 2.35
N GLU A 56 1.23 20.68 2.83
CA GLU A 56 2.06 21.69 3.49
C GLU A 56 1.60 21.83 4.94
N ALA A 57 2.57 21.92 5.86
CA ALA A 57 2.25 22.21 7.25
C ALA A 57 1.70 23.65 7.35
N GLN A 58 0.52 23.81 7.93
CA GLN A 58 0.00 25.14 8.26
C GLN A 58 0.44 25.51 9.67
N ASP A 59 1.27 26.55 9.77
CA ASP A 59 1.56 27.21 11.05
C ASP A 59 0.35 28.08 11.41
N TYR A 60 -0.32 27.74 12.52
CA TYR A 60 -1.53 28.39 13.02
C TYR A 60 -1.23 29.27 14.25
#